data_AF-A0AAF0EJM0-F1
#
_entry.id   AF-A0AAF0EJM0-F1
#
_cell.length_a   1.000
_cell.length_b   1.000
_cell.length_c   1.000
_cell.angle_alpha   90.00
_cell.angle_beta   90.00
_cell.angle_gamma   90.00
#
_symmetry.space_group_name_H-M   'P 1'
#
loop_
_entity.id
_entity.type
_entity.pdbx_description
1 polymer ?
#
loop_
_entity_poly.entity_id
_entity_poly.type
_entity_poly.pdbx_seq_one_letter_code
_entity_poly.pdbx_strand_id
1 'polypeptide(L)'
;MPGSTELTVPKSSPATDLIDEALRGRPSAIMMAFGPQKDMLAWSRYLRERDQQVSDCESPFLLFVMINSLEEARFAVQDMAADVLVVQGYEAGCHGSASAPPRDVLLSSVLDHVASWSSKSTPILSAGGIADGRSIASQLALGADGVLVGTRFLLTPEATYSDAQKERLLRAQSTDTVRSLAFDDARGTPDWPKGIDGRGLRSVTVDEYDAAAQGQEGPVPGQPERHARYVQALQEGDTDRQIIWAGTGIGQVTKIQPAAQAVQHLHTTTVQALTRACSYIAVQ
;
A
#
# COMPACT_ATOMS: atom_id res chain seq x y z
N MET A 1 -25.46 25.79 -11.66
CA MET A 1 -24.86 25.66 -10.31
C MET A 1 -25.55 24.52 -9.58
N PRO A 2 -25.09 23.27 -9.72
CA PRO A 2 -25.51 22.19 -8.83
C PRO A 2 -24.85 22.42 -7.47
N GLY A 3 -25.63 22.37 -6.40
CA GLY A 3 -25.21 22.75 -5.05
C GLY A 3 -23.97 22.02 -4.56
N SER A 4 -23.02 22.80 -4.06
CA SER A 4 -21.87 22.34 -3.28
C SER A 4 -22.37 21.78 -1.94
N THR A 5 -22.77 20.51 -1.90
CA THR A 5 -22.78 19.76 -0.64
C THR A 5 -21.32 19.55 -0.25
N GLU A 6 -20.75 20.48 0.50
CA GLU A 6 -19.46 20.32 1.15
C GLU A 6 -19.50 18.99 1.93
N LEU A 7 -18.57 18.07 1.66
CA LEU A 7 -18.55 16.82 2.42
C LEU A 7 -18.12 17.18 3.84
N THR A 8 -19.03 17.11 4.78
CA THR A 8 -18.74 17.32 6.19
C THR A 8 -18.34 15.99 6.78
N VAL A 9 -17.10 15.90 7.28
CA VAL A 9 -16.69 14.77 8.12
C VAL A 9 -17.70 14.70 9.28
N PRO A 10 -18.33 13.54 9.55
CA PRO A 10 -19.32 13.42 10.61
C PRO A 10 -18.73 13.88 11.96
N LYS A 11 -19.47 14.67 12.74
CA LYS A 11 -18.95 15.17 14.04
C LYS A 11 -18.62 14.06 15.03
N SER A 12 -19.29 12.91 14.94
CA SER A 12 -19.01 11.71 15.72
C SER A 12 -19.35 10.47 14.88
N SER A 13 -18.42 9.54 14.84
CA SER A 13 -18.46 8.28 14.11
C SER A 13 -17.31 7.39 14.62
N PRO A 14 -17.35 6.06 14.40
CA PRO A 14 -16.22 5.19 14.74
C PRO A 14 -14.89 5.64 14.11
N ALA A 15 -14.93 6.23 12.91
CA ALA A 15 -13.75 6.72 12.22
C ALA A 15 -13.15 7.97 12.91
N THR A 16 -13.98 8.94 13.29
CA THR A 16 -13.52 10.12 14.02
C THR A 16 -13.03 9.78 15.43
N ASP A 17 -13.67 8.83 16.10
CA ASP A 17 -13.26 8.38 17.43
C ASP A 17 -11.88 7.69 17.38
N LEU A 18 -11.63 6.89 16.35
CA LEU A 18 -10.32 6.28 16.10
C LEU A 18 -9.24 7.33 15.80
N ILE A 19 -9.56 8.34 14.99
CA ILE A 19 -8.65 9.45 14.69
C ILE A 19 -8.28 10.20 15.96
N ASP A 20 -9.26 10.53 16.80
CA ASP A 20 -9.02 11.21 18.07
C ASP A 20 -8.10 10.42 18.99
N GLU A 21 -8.32 9.11 19.10
CA GLU A 21 -7.46 8.24 19.89
C GLU A 21 -6.04 8.14 19.31
N ALA A 22 -5.91 8.02 17.98
CA ALA A 22 -4.62 8.01 17.32
C ALA A 22 -3.83 9.31 17.58
N LEU A 23 -4.49 10.47 17.48
CA LEU A 23 -3.88 11.78 17.70
C LEU A 23 -3.43 12.00 19.16
N ARG A 24 -4.14 11.44 20.15
CA ARG A 24 -3.68 11.43 21.56
C ARG A 24 -2.35 10.71 21.73
N GLY A 25 -2.07 9.72 20.88
CA GLY A 25 -0.79 9.04 20.80
C GLY A 25 0.35 9.88 20.23
N ARG A 26 0.09 11.13 19.79
CA ARG A 26 1.05 12.08 19.21
C ARG A 26 1.88 11.47 18.08
N PRO A 27 1.24 10.99 17.01
CA PRO A 27 1.94 10.34 15.93
C PRO A 27 2.86 11.33 15.22
N SER A 28 4.09 10.92 14.92
CA SER A 28 5.01 11.75 14.13
C SER A 28 4.58 11.87 12.67
N ALA A 29 3.77 10.93 12.18
CA ALA A 29 3.26 10.93 10.82
C ALA A 29 1.91 10.22 10.74
N ILE A 30 1.06 10.69 9.81
CA ILE A 30 -0.17 10.01 9.41
C ILE A 30 -0.12 9.80 7.90
N MET A 31 -0.34 8.56 7.47
CA MET A 31 -0.40 8.22 6.05
C MET A 31 -1.85 8.02 5.61
N MET A 32 -2.29 8.85 4.67
CA MET A 32 -3.59 8.70 4.01
C MET A 32 -3.41 7.99 2.67
N ALA A 33 -4.33 7.08 2.34
CA ALA A 33 -4.31 6.32 1.11
C ALA A 33 -5.73 6.06 0.64
N PHE A 34 -5.93 6.12 -0.67
CA PHE A 34 -7.15 5.77 -1.39
C PHE A 34 -8.38 6.63 -1.04
N GLY A 35 -9.18 6.91 -2.07
CA GLY A 35 -10.45 7.58 -1.91
C GLY A 35 -10.64 8.72 -2.91
N PRO A 36 -11.89 9.18 -3.09
CA PRO A 36 -12.15 10.36 -3.89
C PRO A 36 -11.37 11.58 -3.36
N GLN A 37 -10.85 12.40 -4.27
CA GLN A 37 -10.12 13.63 -3.94
C GLN A 37 -10.84 14.50 -2.90
N LYS A 38 -12.16 14.67 -3.05
CA LYS A 38 -13.00 15.43 -2.13
C LYS A 38 -12.93 14.90 -0.70
N ASP A 39 -12.96 13.58 -0.53
CA ASP A 39 -12.98 12.92 0.77
C ASP A 39 -11.59 13.00 1.39
N MET A 40 -10.54 12.71 0.61
CA MET A 40 -9.15 12.84 1.04
C MET A 40 -8.84 14.26 1.54
N LEU A 41 -9.33 15.29 0.84
CA LEU A 41 -9.16 16.67 1.27
C LEU A 41 -9.92 16.97 2.56
N ALA A 42 -11.20 16.57 2.65
CA ALA A 42 -12.01 16.79 3.85
C ALA A 42 -11.38 16.12 5.08
N TRP A 43 -10.94 14.87 4.97
CA TRP A 43 -10.27 14.14 6.05
C TRP A 43 -8.90 14.73 6.39
N SER A 44 -8.11 15.18 5.42
CA SER A 44 -6.81 15.82 5.71
C SER A 44 -6.95 17.13 6.48
N ARG A 45 -8.00 17.93 6.18
CA ARG A 45 -8.32 19.15 6.94
C ARG A 45 -8.78 18.81 8.35
N TYR A 46 -9.70 17.84 8.47
CA TYR A 46 -10.18 17.36 9.75
C TYR A 46 -9.04 16.88 10.66
N LEU A 47 -8.10 16.08 10.13
CA LEU A 47 -6.95 15.59 10.89
C LEU A 47 -6.10 16.73 11.46
N ARG A 48 -5.79 17.76 10.66
CA ARG A 48 -5.02 18.92 11.10
C ARG A 48 -5.77 19.76 12.13
N GLU A 49 -7.06 19.99 11.92
CA GLU A 49 -7.91 20.71 12.87
C GLU A 49 -8.01 19.98 14.20
N ARG A 50 -8.15 18.65 14.18
CA ARG A 50 -8.21 17.83 15.40
C ARG A 50 -6.87 17.77 16.10
N ASP A 51 -5.75 17.61 15.40
CA ASP A 51 -4.42 17.59 16.00
C ASP A 51 -4.19 18.86 16.83
N GLN A 52 -4.54 20.05 16.32
CA GLN A 52 -4.46 21.31 17.06
C GLN A 52 -5.35 21.38 18.32
N GLN A 53 -6.41 20.56 18.38
CA GLN A 53 -7.38 20.57 19.48
C GLN A 53 -7.10 19.50 20.54
N VAL A 54 -6.57 18.34 20.14
CA VAL A 54 -6.37 17.19 21.03
C VAL A 54 -4.91 16.90 21.35
N SER A 55 -3.98 17.45 20.57
CA SER A 55 -2.55 17.28 20.76
C SER A 55 -1.96 18.56 21.34
N ASP A 56 -1.40 18.49 22.54
CA ASP A 56 -0.58 19.59 23.10
C ASP A 56 0.83 19.65 22.48
N CYS A 57 1.01 19.11 21.27
CA CYS A 57 2.32 19.00 20.63
C CYS A 57 2.68 20.31 19.91
N GLU A 58 3.89 20.81 20.15
CA GLU A 58 4.40 21.99 19.42
C GLU A 58 4.70 21.69 17.94
N SER A 59 4.93 20.41 17.59
CA SER A 59 5.20 19.98 16.21
C SER A 59 4.04 19.16 15.66
N PRO A 60 3.40 19.59 14.56
CA PRO A 60 2.32 18.82 13.94
C PRO A 60 2.86 17.52 13.34
N PHE A 61 1.98 16.52 13.19
CA PHE A 61 2.31 15.31 12.45
C PHE A 61 2.67 15.63 10.99
N LEU A 62 3.52 14.80 10.38
CA LEU A 62 3.78 14.84 8.94
C LEU A 62 2.68 14.12 8.17
N LEU A 63 2.08 14.77 7.18
CA LEU A 63 1.08 14.16 6.32
C LEU A 63 1.74 13.42 5.15
N PHE A 64 1.64 12.10 5.17
CA PHE A 64 2.04 11.24 4.06
C PHE A 64 0.81 10.96 3.21
N VAL A 65 0.93 11.08 1.88
CA VAL A 65 -0.17 10.76 0.97
C VAL A 65 0.30 9.73 -0.04
N MET A 66 -0.35 8.56 -0.03
CA MET A 66 -0.13 7.52 -1.03
C MET A 66 -0.93 7.81 -2.29
N ILE A 67 -0.23 7.74 -3.42
CA ILE A 67 -0.76 8.05 -4.75
C ILE A 67 -0.51 6.88 -5.70
N ASN A 68 -1.42 6.73 -6.67
CA ASN A 68 -1.37 5.75 -7.75
C ASN A 68 -1.44 6.39 -9.15
N SER A 69 -1.54 7.72 -9.22
CA SER A 69 -1.58 8.47 -10.49
C SER A 69 -0.90 9.84 -10.38
N LEU A 70 -0.51 10.41 -11.53
CA LEU A 70 0.06 11.77 -11.59
C LEU A 70 -0.95 12.83 -11.12
N GLU A 71 -2.24 12.61 -11.41
CA GLU A 71 -3.31 13.51 -10.98
C GLU A 71 -3.43 13.53 -9.45
N GLU A 72 -3.39 12.36 -8.81
CA GLU A 72 -3.39 12.24 -7.34
C GLU A 72 -2.14 12.87 -6.73
N ALA A 73 -0.96 12.72 -7.35
CA ALA A 73 0.27 13.37 -6.90
C ALA A 73 0.15 14.90 -6.91
N ARG A 74 -0.38 15.48 -8.00
CA ARG A 74 -0.61 16.92 -8.10
C ARG A 74 -1.60 17.39 -7.03
N PHE A 75 -2.71 16.68 -6.86
CA PHE A 75 -3.72 17.00 -5.86
C PHE A 75 -3.17 16.93 -4.43
N ALA A 76 -2.40 15.88 -4.12
CA ALA A 76 -1.78 15.71 -2.80
C ALA A 76 -0.84 16.87 -2.46
N VAL A 77 -0.06 17.35 -3.43
CA VAL A 77 0.85 18.49 -3.24
C VAL A 77 0.10 19.82 -3.16
N GLN A 78 -0.78 20.12 -4.11
CA GLN A 78 -1.38 21.44 -4.27
C GLN A 78 -2.55 21.68 -3.30
N ASP A 79 -3.41 20.68 -3.12
CA ASP A 79 -4.67 20.84 -2.40
C ASP A 79 -4.60 20.31 -0.97
N MET A 80 -3.88 19.20 -0.76
CA MET A 80 -3.73 18.59 0.57
C MET A 80 -2.48 19.04 1.30
N ALA A 81 -1.54 19.73 0.65
CA ALA A 81 -0.25 20.13 1.22
C ALA A 81 0.48 18.95 1.88
N ALA A 82 0.60 17.82 1.17
CA ALA A 82 1.32 16.65 1.65
C ALA A 82 2.77 17.00 2.04
N ASP A 83 3.24 16.43 3.15
CA ASP A 83 4.63 16.53 3.57
C ASP A 83 5.51 15.51 2.89
N VAL A 84 4.96 14.33 2.58
CA VAL A 84 5.65 13.24 1.88
C VAL A 84 4.69 12.59 0.89
N LEU A 85 5.16 12.33 -0.33
CA LEU A 85 4.43 11.52 -1.30
C LEU A 85 4.89 10.06 -1.23
N VAL A 86 3.95 9.13 -1.27
CA VAL A 86 4.23 7.70 -1.42
C VAL A 86 3.72 7.24 -2.78
N VAL A 87 4.63 7.08 -3.72
CA VAL A 87 4.35 6.67 -5.10
C VAL A 87 4.20 5.15 -5.15
N GLN A 88 2.96 4.66 -5.18
CA GLN A 88 2.67 3.23 -5.17
C GLN A 88 2.31 2.74 -6.58
N GLY A 89 3.10 1.81 -7.10
CA GLY A 89 2.81 1.11 -8.36
C GLY A 89 1.90 -0.11 -8.19
N TYR A 90 1.39 -0.61 -9.32
CA TYR A 90 0.51 -1.79 -9.44
C TYR A 90 1.09 -3.08 -8.81
N GLU A 91 2.40 -3.13 -8.59
CA GLU A 91 3.15 -4.24 -7.99
C GLU A 91 2.91 -4.40 -6.48
N ALA A 92 2.37 -3.38 -5.81
CA ALA A 92 2.15 -3.40 -4.36
C ALA A 92 1.10 -4.45 -3.94
N GLY A 93 1.34 -5.09 -2.80
CA GLY A 93 0.38 -5.98 -2.16
C GLY A 93 -0.73 -5.21 -1.45
N CYS A 94 -1.79 -5.92 -1.06
CA CYS A 94 -2.99 -5.31 -0.46
C CYS A 94 -3.70 -4.37 -1.44
N HIS A 95 -4.51 -3.44 -0.92
CA HIS A 95 -5.30 -2.52 -1.72
C HIS A 95 -4.45 -1.48 -2.45
N GLY A 96 -4.94 -1.10 -3.63
CA GLY A 96 -4.31 -0.14 -4.55
C GLY A 96 -5.15 0.04 -5.81
N SER A 97 -4.79 1.02 -6.65
CA SER A 97 -5.46 1.22 -7.93
C SER A 97 -5.16 0.11 -8.94
N ALA A 98 -6.21 -0.45 -9.53
CA ALA A 98 -6.13 -1.48 -10.58
C ALA A 98 -5.48 -0.96 -11.86
N SER A 99 -5.57 0.35 -12.06
CA SER A 99 -5.02 1.06 -13.21
C SER A 99 -3.71 1.80 -12.89
N ALA A 100 -3.13 1.58 -11.71
CA ALA A 100 -1.83 2.17 -11.38
C ALA A 100 -0.79 1.76 -12.42
N PRO A 101 0.02 2.70 -12.95
CA PRO A 101 1.17 2.34 -13.78
C PRO A 101 2.17 1.47 -12.98
N PRO A 102 3.10 0.80 -13.68
CA PRO A 102 4.28 0.23 -13.02
C PRO A 102 4.99 1.30 -12.19
N ARG A 103 5.45 0.94 -10.99
CA ARG A 103 6.03 1.88 -10.02
C ARG A 103 7.08 2.81 -10.64
N ASP A 104 8.00 2.26 -11.41
CA ASP A 104 9.12 3.03 -11.97
C ASP A 104 8.62 4.08 -12.98
N VAL A 105 7.60 3.74 -13.78
CA VAL A 105 6.98 4.68 -14.74
C VAL A 105 6.26 5.81 -14.01
N LEU A 106 5.50 5.48 -12.96
CA LEU A 106 4.78 6.47 -12.16
C LEU A 106 5.77 7.39 -11.41
N LEU A 107 6.82 6.82 -10.81
CA LEU A 107 7.84 7.58 -10.09
C LEU A 107 8.54 8.58 -11.02
N SER A 108 9.01 8.15 -12.20
CA SER A 108 9.62 9.07 -13.17
C SER A 108 8.66 10.20 -13.55
N SER A 109 7.39 9.87 -13.82
CA SER A 109 6.38 10.88 -14.17
C SER A 109 6.18 11.91 -13.05
N VAL A 110 6.15 11.48 -11.79
CA VAL A 110 6.04 12.39 -10.64
C VAL A 110 7.27 13.25 -10.49
N LEU A 111 8.48 12.67 -10.58
CA LEU A 111 9.74 13.40 -10.46
C LEU A 111 9.88 14.53 -11.50
N ASP A 112 9.42 14.29 -12.73
CA ASP A 112 9.46 15.28 -13.80
C ASP A 112 8.55 16.50 -13.55
N HIS A 113 7.49 16.33 -12.75
CA HIS A 113 6.46 17.37 -12.59
C HIS A 113 6.39 18.00 -11.20
N VAL A 114 6.83 17.29 -10.14
CA VAL A 114 6.60 17.71 -8.75
C VAL A 114 7.13 19.12 -8.44
N ALA A 115 8.29 19.47 -9.00
CA ALA A 115 8.92 20.79 -8.81
C ALA A 115 8.10 21.94 -9.43
N SER A 116 7.22 21.66 -10.40
CA SER A 116 6.33 22.66 -11.01
C SER A 116 5.08 22.94 -10.18
N TRP A 117 4.73 22.06 -9.23
CA TRP A 117 3.48 22.16 -8.47
C TRP A 117 3.64 22.90 -7.14
N SER A 118 4.85 22.89 -6.57
CA SER A 118 5.16 23.51 -5.28
C SER A 118 6.61 23.99 -5.24
N SER A 119 6.84 25.12 -4.57
CA SER A 119 8.18 25.60 -4.25
C SER A 119 8.84 24.84 -3.09
N LYS A 120 8.05 24.09 -2.30
CA LYS A 120 8.55 23.21 -1.23
C LYS A 120 9.04 21.91 -1.86
N SER A 121 10.30 21.56 -1.59
CA SER A 121 10.83 20.23 -1.88
C SER A 121 10.03 19.21 -1.04
N THR A 122 9.28 18.34 -1.73
CA THR A 122 8.43 17.33 -1.11
C THR A 122 9.11 15.98 -1.26
N PRO A 123 9.57 15.34 -0.17
CA PRO A 123 10.16 14.01 -0.24
C PRO A 123 9.24 12.98 -0.91
N ILE A 124 9.82 12.15 -1.77
CA ILE A 124 9.12 11.11 -2.52
C ILE A 124 9.63 9.73 -2.11
N LEU A 125 8.71 8.90 -1.59
CA LEU A 125 8.96 7.49 -1.30
C LEU A 125 8.39 6.61 -2.41
N SER A 126 9.20 5.68 -2.91
CA SER A 126 8.75 4.68 -3.89
C SER A 126 8.16 3.45 -3.21
N ALA A 127 7.05 2.90 -3.72
CA ALA A 127 6.35 1.77 -3.12
C ALA A 127 5.83 0.75 -4.15
N GLY A 128 5.84 -0.53 -3.77
CA GLY A 128 5.38 -1.65 -4.61
C GLY A 128 6.53 -2.46 -5.21
N GLY A 129 6.49 -3.79 -5.10
CA GLY A 129 7.55 -4.67 -5.64
C GLY A 129 8.95 -4.55 -5.01
N ILE A 130 9.14 -3.73 -3.97
CA ILE A 130 10.42 -3.53 -3.28
C ILE A 130 10.57 -4.59 -2.18
N ALA A 131 11.64 -5.38 -2.23
CA ALA A 131 11.84 -6.51 -1.33
C ALA A 131 13.30 -6.81 -0.95
N ASP A 132 14.27 -6.30 -1.71
CA ASP A 132 15.71 -6.47 -1.46
C ASP A 132 16.49 -5.15 -1.64
N GLY A 133 17.75 -5.10 -1.20
CA GLY A 133 18.54 -3.87 -1.32
C GLY A 133 18.84 -3.44 -2.76
N ARG A 134 18.81 -4.34 -3.74
CA ARG A 134 18.95 -3.97 -5.16
C ARG A 134 17.75 -3.17 -5.64
N SER A 135 16.54 -3.60 -5.27
CA SER A 135 15.33 -2.86 -5.57
C SER A 135 15.31 -1.48 -4.89
N ILE A 136 15.82 -1.37 -3.65
CA ILE A 136 15.95 -0.05 -2.99
C ILE A 136 16.97 0.83 -3.72
N ALA A 137 18.16 0.29 -4.03
CA ALA A 137 19.20 1.01 -4.74
C ALA A 137 18.72 1.54 -6.09
N SER A 138 17.91 0.78 -6.84
CA SER A 138 17.37 1.25 -8.12
C SER A 138 16.40 2.42 -7.94
N GLN A 139 15.59 2.42 -6.89
CA GLN A 139 14.65 3.52 -6.62
C GLN A 139 15.36 4.80 -6.18
N LEU A 140 16.38 4.67 -5.34
CA LEU A 140 17.23 5.80 -4.95
C LEU A 140 17.94 6.39 -6.17
N ALA A 141 18.49 5.53 -7.04
CA ALA A 141 19.12 5.97 -8.29
C ALA A 141 18.14 6.61 -9.28
N LEU A 142 16.87 6.18 -9.28
CA LEU A 142 15.81 6.76 -10.11
C LEU A 142 15.38 8.15 -9.62
N GLY A 143 15.67 8.51 -8.36
CA GLY A 143 15.42 9.84 -7.79
C GLY A 143 14.43 9.85 -6.62
N ALA A 144 14.01 8.69 -6.10
CA ALA A 144 13.25 8.66 -4.85
C ALA A 144 14.14 9.00 -3.65
N ASP A 145 13.58 9.70 -2.66
CA ASP A 145 14.24 10.02 -1.39
C ASP A 145 14.22 8.84 -0.40
N GLY A 146 13.38 7.85 -0.67
CA GLY A 146 13.28 6.64 0.12
C GLY A 146 12.30 5.64 -0.46
N VAL A 147 11.95 4.63 0.35
CA VAL A 147 11.08 3.53 -0.08
C VAL A 147 10.09 3.15 1.01
N LEU A 148 8.90 2.71 0.62
CA LEU A 148 7.95 2.03 1.50
C LEU A 148 7.93 0.53 1.16
N VAL A 149 8.34 -0.29 2.13
CA VAL A 149 8.48 -1.75 1.96
C VAL A 149 7.41 -2.46 2.76
N GLY A 150 6.55 -3.23 2.08
CA GLY A 150 5.45 -4.00 2.70
C GLY A 150 5.75 -5.49 2.77
N THR A 151 5.61 -6.20 1.64
CA THR A 151 5.69 -7.67 1.51
C THR A 151 6.87 -8.31 2.25
N ARG A 152 8.07 -7.69 2.24
CA ARG A 152 9.24 -8.22 2.95
C ARG A 152 8.98 -8.41 4.44
N PHE A 153 8.23 -7.50 5.06
CA PHE A 153 7.95 -7.52 6.49
C PHE A 153 6.82 -8.51 6.88
N LEU A 154 6.13 -9.13 5.92
CA LEU A 154 5.22 -10.24 6.22
C LEU A 154 5.98 -11.50 6.64
N LEU A 155 7.23 -11.64 6.18
CA LEU A 155 8.13 -12.75 6.51
C LEU A 155 9.06 -12.38 7.66
N THR A 156 8.46 -11.96 8.76
CA THR A 156 9.11 -11.69 10.05
C THR A 156 8.31 -12.36 11.18
N PRO A 157 8.95 -12.70 12.32
CA PRO A 157 8.24 -13.22 13.48
C PRO A 157 7.23 -12.21 14.07
N GLU A 158 7.47 -10.91 13.90
CA GLU A 158 6.60 -9.83 14.41
C GLU A 158 5.30 -9.67 13.61
N ALA A 159 5.24 -10.17 12.37
CA ALA A 159 4.02 -10.15 11.56
C ALA A 159 2.98 -11.14 12.08
N THR A 160 1.71 -10.73 12.07
CA THR A 160 0.54 -11.49 12.57
C THR A 160 0.14 -12.67 11.68
N TYR A 161 0.89 -12.96 10.62
CA TYR A 161 0.66 -14.12 9.76
C TYR A 161 1.05 -15.39 10.50
N SER A 162 0.23 -16.43 10.36
CA SER A 162 0.53 -17.77 10.88
C SER A 162 1.77 -18.36 10.20
N ASP A 163 2.38 -19.36 10.82
CA ASP A 163 3.54 -20.05 10.27
C ASP A 163 3.21 -20.68 8.90
N ALA A 164 2.01 -21.27 8.76
CA ALA A 164 1.55 -21.82 7.49
C ALA A 164 1.45 -20.75 6.38
N GLN A 165 0.94 -19.56 6.69
CA GLN A 165 0.90 -18.45 5.72
C GLN A 165 2.31 -17.97 5.35
N LYS A 166 3.22 -17.87 6.32
CA LYS A 166 4.62 -17.50 6.09
C LYS A 166 5.34 -18.55 5.23
N GLU A 167 5.09 -19.83 5.45
CA GLU A 167 5.61 -20.91 4.61
C GLU A 167 5.08 -20.84 3.17
N ARG A 168 3.78 -20.57 2.99
CA ARG A 168 3.18 -20.39 1.66
C ARG A 168 3.81 -19.19 0.93
N LEU A 169 4.01 -18.08 1.64
CA LEU A 169 4.72 -16.90 1.14
C LEU A 169 6.17 -17.20 0.74
N LEU A 170 6.91 -17.98 1.52
CA LEU A 170 8.30 -18.35 1.21
C LEU A 170 8.44 -19.18 -0.07
N ARG A 171 7.42 -19.96 -0.43
CA ARG A 171 7.41 -20.78 -1.65
C ARG A 171 6.94 -20.00 -2.88
N ALA A 172 6.29 -18.85 -2.67
CA ALA A 172 5.67 -18.07 -3.74
C ALA A 172 6.70 -17.34 -4.62
N GLN A 173 6.39 -17.26 -5.90
CA GLN A 173 7.08 -16.47 -6.90
C GLN A 173 6.33 -15.16 -7.18
N SER A 174 7.00 -14.22 -7.87
CA SER A 174 6.38 -12.94 -8.25
C SER A 174 5.09 -13.11 -9.08
N THR A 175 5.04 -14.17 -9.90
CA THR A 175 3.91 -14.53 -10.77
C THR A 175 2.72 -15.12 -10.03
N ASP A 176 2.89 -15.50 -8.77
CA ASP A 176 1.84 -16.15 -7.98
C ASP A 176 0.91 -15.12 -7.32
N THR A 177 1.19 -13.82 -7.46
CA THR A 177 0.33 -12.74 -6.97
C THR A 177 -0.57 -12.19 -8.08
N VAL A 178 -1.81 -11.88 -7.73
CA VAL A 178 -2.82 -11.33 -8.64
C VAL A 178 -3.56 -10.18 -8.01
N ARG A 179 -4.05 -9.27 -8.84
CA ARG A 179 -5.05 -8.26 -8.47
C ARG A 179 -6.43 -8.80 -8.72
N SER A 180 -7.32 -8.69 -7.73
CA SER A 180 -8.67 -9.21 -7.86
C SER A 180 -9.61 -8.60 -6.82
N LEU A 181 -10.88 -8.46 -7.20
CA LEU A 181 -11.98 -8.15 -6.28
C LEU A 181 -12.43 -9.39 -5.48
N ALA A 182 -11.95 -10.59 -5.85
CA ALA A 182 -12.25 -11.84 -5.14
C ALA A 182 -11.94 -11.77 -3.65
N PHE A 183 -10.89 -11.03 -3.28
CA PHE A 183 -10.47 -10.90 -1.89
C PHE A 183 -11.53 -10.17 -1.05
N ASP A 184 -12.09 -9.08 -1.55
CA ASP A 184 -13.11 -8.30 -0.86
C ASP A 184 -14.50 -8.95 -0.95
N ASP A 185 -14.80 -9.60 -2.07
CA ASP A 185 -15.99 -10.43 -2.27
C ASP A 185 -16.10 -11.53 -1.21
N ALA A 186 -15.00 -12.27 -0.98
CA ALA A 186 -14.94 -13.33 0.00
C ALA A 186 -14.91 -12.80 1.45
N ARG A 187 -14.31 -11.63 1.71
CA ARG A 187 -14.31 -11.00 3.04
C ARG A 187 -15.62 -10.34 3.41
N GLY A 188 -16.48 -10.07 2.43
CA GLY A 188 -17.67 -9.23 2.63
C GLY A 188 -17.33 -7.77 2.87
N THR A 189 -16.25 -7.27 2.25
CA THR A 189 -15.79 -5.87 2.37
C THR A 189 -15.79 -5.13 1.03
N PRO A 190 -16.93 -5.05 0.30
CA PRO A 190 -16.97 -4.53 -1.07
C PRO A 190 -16.87 -3.00 -1.17
N ASP A 191 -16.89 -2.28 -0.05
CA ASP A 191 -17.04 -0.82 0.00
C ASP A 191 -15.76 -0.02 -0.33
N TRP A 192 -14.78 -0.65 -0.99
CA TRP A 192 -13.61 0.07 -1.48
C TRP A 192 -13.98 1.04 -2.61
N PRO A 193 -13.28 2.19 -2.73
CA PRO A 193 -13.51 3.13 -3.82
C PRO A 193 -13.39 2.47 -5.18
N LYS A 194 -14.20 2.92 -6.15
CA LYS A 194 -14.16 2.39 -7.52
C LYS A 194 -12.74 2.43 -8.10
N GLY A 195 -12.30 1.30 -8.65
CA GLY A 195 -10.95 1.15 -9.22
C GLY A 195 -9.89 0.71 -8.23
N ILE A 196 -10.22 0.62 -6.94
CA ILE A 196 -9.38 -0.01 -5.92
C ILE A 196 -9.75 -1.49 -5.82
N ASP A 197 -8.75 -2.35 -5.94
CA ASP A 197 -8.86 -3.78 -5.64
C ASP A 197 -7.67 -4.21 -4.78
N GLY A 198 -7.63 -5.47 -4.34
CA GLY A 198 -6.52 -6.03 -3.58
C GLY A 198 -5.56 -6.88 -4.42
N ARG A 199 -4.26 -6.87 -4.06
CA ARG A 199 -3.25 -7.82 -4.54
C ARG A 199 -2.82 -8.81 -3.45
N GLY A 200 -3.00 -10.10 -3.73
CA GLY A 200 -2.53 -11.20 -2.88
C GLY A 200 -2.09 -12.41 -3.71
N LEU A 201 -1.66 -13.48 -3.02
CA LEU A 201 -1.42 -14.76 -3.68
C LEU A 201 -2.71 -15.26 -4.35
N ARG A 202 -2.60 -15.82 -5.55
CA ARG A 202 -3.70 -16.56 -6.18
C ARG A 202 -4.07 -17.74 -5.27
N SER A 203 -5.37 -17.93 -5.08
CA SER A 203 -5.93 -18.90 -4.14
C SER A 203 -7.19 -19.51 -4.76
N VAL A 204 -7.70 -20.58 -4.17
CA VAL A 204 -8.95 -21.21 -4.59
C VAL A 204 -10.11 -20.20 -4.56
N THR A 205 -10.09 -19.26 -3.61
CA THR A 205 -11.06 -18.15 -3.55
C THR A 205 -11.03 -17.27 -4.80
N VAL A 206 -9.85 -16.97 -5.33
CA VAL A 206 -9.70 -16.20 -6.57
C VAL A 206 -10.23 -17.01 -7.75
N ASP A 207 -9.87 -18.28 -7.84
CA ASP A 207 -10.28 -19.13 -8.97
C ASP A 207 -11.80 -19.33 -9.00
N GLU A 208 -12.45 -19.52 -7.84
CA GLU A 208 -13.92 -19.59 -7.73
C GLU A 208 -14.60 -18.28 -8.14
N TYR A 209 -14.02 -17.14 -7.78
CA TYR A 209 -14.54 -15.83 -8.17
C TYR A 209 -14.39 -15.60 -9.68
N ASP A 210 -13.21 -15.87 -10.24
CA ASP A 210 -12.92 -15.74 -11.67
C ASP A 210 -13.85 -16.66 -12.50
N ALA A 211 -14.07 -17.89 -12.05
CA ALA A 211 -14.99 -18.85 -12.68
C ALA A 211 -16.44 -18.31 -12.71
N ALA A 212 -16.89 -17.71 -11.61
CA ALA A 212 -18.23 -17.12 -11.52
C ALA A 212 -18.38 -15.91 -12.45
N ALA A 213 -17.37 -15.04 -12.50
CA ALA A 213 -17.34 -13.88 -13.37
C ALA A 213 -17.33 -14.24 -14.86
N GLN A 214 -16.73 -15.39 -15.21
CA GLN A 214 -16.67 -15.90 -16.58
C GLN A 214 -17.90 -16.71 -17.00
N GLY A 215 -18.85 -16.95 -16.09
CA GLY A 215 -20.06 -17.74 -16.38
C GLY A 215 -19.76 -19.22 -16.70
N GLN A 216 -18.72 -19.79 -16.08
CA GLN A 216 -18.36 -21.20 -16.29
C GLN A 216 -19.53 -22.13 -15.91
N GLU A 217 -19.79 -23.15 -16.74
CA GLU A 217 -20.83 -24.15 -16.48
C GLU A 217 -20.42 -25.10 -15.35
N GLY A 218 -21.30 -25.30 -14.37
CA GLY A 218 -21.09 -26.19 -13.23
C GLY A 218 -21.49 -25.57 -11.88
N PRO A 219 -21.26 -26.27 -10.75
CA PRO A 219 -21.55 -25.74 -9.42
C PRO A 219 -20.47 -24.71 -9.01
N VAL A 220 -20.55 -23.51 -9.57
CA VAL A 220 -19.69 -22.38 -9.17
C VAL A 220 -20.35 -21.64 -8.00
N PRO A 221 -19.66 -21.48 -6.86
CA PRO A 221 -20.26 -20.86 -5.68
C PRO A 221 -20.56 -19.38 -5.92
N GLY A 222 -21.76 -18.94 -5.55
CA GLY A 222 -22.11 -17.52 -5.48
C GLY A 222 -21.39 -16.80 -4.32
N GLN A 223 -21.50 -15.47 -4.25
CA GLN A 223 -20.82 -14.67 -3.23
C GLN A 223 -21.10 -15.14 -1.78
N PRO A 224 -22.35 -15.44 -1.35
CA PRO A 224 -22.61 -15.87 0.02
C PRO A 224 -21.91 -17.20 0.37
N GLU A 225 -21.82 -18.10 -0.61
CA GLU A 225 -21.15 -19.38 -0.44
C GLU A 225 -19.62 -19.22 -0.40
N ARG A 226 -19.04 -18.39 -1.29
CA ARG A 226 -17.61 -18.05 -1.24
C ARG A 226 -17.22 -17.42 0.08
N HIS A 227 -18.04 -16.52 0.61
CA HIS A 227 -17.84 -15.93 1.93
C HIS A 227 -17.86 -16.98 3.04
N ALA A 228 -18.86 -17.87 3.07
CA ALA A 228 -18.95 -18.93 4.07
C ALA A 228 -17.73 -19.88 4.02
N ARG A 229 -17.30 -20.28 2.81
CA ARG A 229 -16.09 -21.10 2.62
C ARG A 229 -14.82 -20.38 3.09
N TYR A 230 -14.70 -19.08 2.83
CA TYR A 230 -13.59 -18.27 3.32
C TYR A 230 -13.56 -18.20 4.85
N VAL A 231 -14.71 -17.99 5.51
CA VAL A 231 -14.81 -18.00 6.98
C VAL A 231 -14.41 -19.35 7.55
N GLN A 232 -14.83 -20.45 6.94
CA GLN A 232 -14.41 -21.80 7.33
C GLN A 232 -12.89 -21.99 7.20
N ALA A 233 -12.29 -21.55 6.09
CA ALA A 233 -10.83 -21.62 5.90
C ALA A 233 -10.02 -20.81 6.93
N LEU A 234 -10.58 -19.71 7.46
CA LEU A 234 -9.95 -18.99 8.57
C LEU A 234 -9.92 -19.84 9.85
N GLN A 235 -10.99 -20.58 10.13
CA GLN A 235 -11.10 -21.45 11.31
C GLN A 235 -10.19 -22.68 11.21
N GLU A 236 -10.04 -23.24 10.02
CA GLU A 236 -9.28 -24.46 9.75
C GLU A 236 -7.79 -24.21 9.46
N GLY A 237 -7.40 -22.96 9.22
CA GLY A 237 -6.03 -22.65 8.79
C GLY A 237 -5.73 -23.05 7.34
N ASP A 238 -6.76 -23.19 6.49
CA ASP A 238 -6.62 -23.57 5.08
C ASP A 238 -5.97 -22.44 4.27
N THR A 239 -4.65 -22.51 4.15
CA THR A 239 -3.89 -21.49 3.44
C THR A 239 -4.20 -21.44 1.95
N ASP A 240 -4.78 -22.47 1.33
CA ASP A 240 -5.08 -22.49 -0.10
C ASP A 240 -6.32 -21.66 -0.45
N ARG A 241 -7.19 -21.42 0.53
CA ARG A 241 -8.35 -20.55 0.41
C ARG A 241 -8.17 -19.21 1.11
N GLN A 242 -7.38 -19.17 2.19
CA GLN A 242 -7.10 -17.93 2.88
C GLN A 242 -6.51 -16.87 1.95
N ILE A 243 -6.89 -15.64 2.23
CA ILE A 243 -6.34 -14.46 1.56
C ILE A 243 -5.00 -14.15 2.20
N ILE A 244 -3.95 -14.22 1.38
CA ILE A 244 -2.58 -13.92 1.78
C ILE A 244 -2.13 -12.74 0.94
N TRP A 245 -2.12 -11.55 1.55
CA TRP A 245 -1.72 -10.33 0.87
C TRP A 245 -0.23 -10.36 0.58
N ALA A 246 0.17 -10.02 -0.64
CA ALA A 246 1.56 -9.96 -1.05
C ALA A 246 1.69 -9.18 -2.35
N GLY A 247 2.69 -8.31 -2.41
CA GLY A 247 3.12 -7.69 -3.67
C GLY A 247 4.02 -8.61 -4.49
N THR A 248 4.26 -8.24 -5.75
CA THR A 248 5.06 -9.04 -6.70
C THR A 248 6.51 -9.24 -6.24
N GLY A 249 7.00 -8.41 -5.31
CA GLY A 249 8.32 -8.55 -4.69
C GLY A 249 8.49 -9.82 -3.85
N ILE A 250 7.43 -10.59 -3.59
CA ILE A 250 7.50 -11.80 -2.75
C ILE A 250 8.55 -12.81 -3.22
N GLY A 251 8.72 -12.99 -4.54
CA GLY A 251 9.69 -13.93 -5.10
C GLY A 251 11.15 -13.64 -4.76
N GLN A 252 11.45 -12.43 -4.24
CA GLN A 252 12.79 -12.05 -3.80
C GLN A 252 13.02 -12.29 -2.30
N VAL A 253 12.00 -12.69 -1.54
CA VAL A 253 12.09 -12.89 -0.09
C VAL A 253 12.27 -14.37 0.22
N THR A 254 13.48 -14.75 0.63
CA THR A 254 13.88 -16.16 0.75
C THR A 254 13.94 -16.69 2.19
N LYS A 255 13.69 -15.85 3.19
CA LYS A 255 13.77 -16.23 4.61
C LYS A 255 12.90 -15.40 5.53
N ILE A 256 12.39 -16.07 6.57
CA ILE A 256 11.80 -15.43 7.75
C ILE A 256 12.95 -14.95 8.63
N GLN A 257 12.93 -13.69 9.04
CA GLN A 257 13.92 -13.14 9.97
C GLN A 257 13.31 -11.96 10.76
N PRO A 258 13.82 -11.64 11.96
CA PRO A 258 13.36 -10.49 12.74
C PRO A 258 13.36 -9.18 11.93
N ALA A 259 12.37 -8.32 12.16
CA ALA A 259 12.20 -7.07 11.42
C ALA A 259 13.46 -6.19 11.48
N ALA A 260 14.11 -6.11 12.65
CA ALA A 260 15.36 -5.38 12.82
C ALA A 260 16.49 -5.90 11.90
N GLN A 261 16.61 -7.23 11.77
CA GLN A 261 17.58 -7.84 10.86
C GLN A 261 17.20 -7.62 9.40
N ALA A 262 15.91 -7.58 9.08
CA ALA A 262 15.44 -7.24 7.73
C ALA A 262 15.85 -5.81 7.35
N VAL A 263 15.66 -4.83 8.23
CA VAL A 263 16.11 -3.45 8.00
C VAL A 263 17.63 -3.38 7.78
N GLN A 264 18.42 -4.00 8.66
CA GLN A 264 19.88 -4.01 8.54
C GLN A 264 20.35 -4.68 7.25
N HIS A 265 19.72 -5.79 6.85
CA HIS A 265 20.04 -6.51 5.64
C HIS A 265 19.70 -5.69 4.38
N LEU A 266 18.51 -5.07 4.35
CA LEU A 266 18.11 -4.17 3.28
C LEU A 266 19.12 -3.02 3.14
N HIS A 267 19.45 -2.33 4.24
CA HIS A 267 20.46 -1.27 4.23
C HIS A 267 21.81 -1.75 3.67
N THR A 268 22.35 -2.83 4.22
CA THR A 268 23.67 -3.35 3.81
C THR A 268 23.70 -3.71 2.33
N THR A 269 22.67 -4.40 1.84
CA THR A 269 22.59 -4.82 0.44
C THR A 269 22.31 -3.65 -0.52
N THR A 270 21.62 -2.60 -0.06
CA THR A 270 21.47 -1.33 -0.79
C THR A 270 22.82 -0.65 -0.98
N VAL A 271 23.59 -0.48 0.11
CA VAL A 271 24.92 0.14 0.07
C VAL A 271 25.83 -0.64 -0.90
N GLN A 272 25.87 -1.97 -0.78
CA GLN A 272 26.64 -2.82 -1.71
C GLN A 272 26.21 -2.64 -3.17
N ALA A 273 24.91 -2.53 -3.44
CA ALA A 273 24.39 -2.35 -4.79
C ALA A 273 24.77 -0.99 -5.38
N LEU A 274 24.67 0.07 -4.59
CA LEU A 274 25.07 1.43 -4.99
C LEU A 274 26.59 1.51 -5.17
N THR A 275 27.41 1.00 -4.25
CA THR A 275 28.88 0.97 -4.38
C THR A 275 29.30 0.24 -5.65
N ARG A 276 28.70 -0.93 -5.93
CA ARG A 276 28.96 -1.66 -7.18
C ARG A 276 28.58 -0.83 -8.40
N ALA A 277 27.40 -0.20 -8.40
CA ALA A 277 26.96 0.63 -9.53
C ALA A 277 27.90 1.82 -9.77
N CYS A 278 28.31 2.52 -8.71
CA CYS A 278 29.27 3.62 -8.78
C CYS A 278 30.63 3.18 -9.32
N SER A 279 31.08 1.94 -9.07
CA SER A 279 32.38 1.45 -9.56
C SER A 279 32.49 1.39 -11.09
N TYR A 280 31.37 1.43 -11.81
CA TYR A 280 31.35 1.46 -13.27
C TYR A 280 31.39 2.88 -13.85
N ILE A 281 31.20 3.92 -13.01
CA ILE A 281 31.17 5.32 -13.45
C ILE A 281 32.49 5.96 -13.03
N ALA A 282 33.31 6.35 -14.00
CA ALA A 282 34.44 7.22 -13.74
C ALA A 282 33.90 8.62 -13.45
N VAL A 283 34.05 9.08 -12.20
CA VAL A 283 33.83 10.49 -11.88
C VAL A 283 35.00 11.26 -12.48
N GLN A 284 34.75 11.98 -13.57
CA GLN A 284 35.67 12.99 -14.10
C GLN A 284 35.55 14.28 -13.31
#